data_AF-A0A530YMT5-F1
#
_entry.id   AF-A0A530YMT5-F1
#
_cell.length_a   1.000
_cell.length_b   1.000
_cell.length_c   1.000
_cell.angle_alpha   90.00
_cell.angle_beta   90.00
_cell.angle_gamma   90.00
#
_symmetry.space_group_name_H-M   'P 1'
#
loop_
_entity.id
_entity.type
_entity.pdbx_description
1 polymer ?
#
loop_
_entity_poly.entity_id
_entity_poly.type
_entity_poly.pdbx_seq_one_letter_code
_entity_poly.pdbx_strand_id
1 'polypeptide(L)'
;MVTERACLAHLPHALPALVDAAGERARWRFLEFFTAHIRNPNTRRAYSKDIGQFLDWCQAQGVHDITEIHTLHVATYVELLTSSHAAPTISSPFHEAQRDTRAN
;
A
#
# COMPACT_ATOMS: atom_id res chain seq x y z
N MET A 1 29.20 6.76 -7.19
CA MET A 1 28.63 6.01 -6.05
C MET A 1 27.51 6.80 -5.35
N VAL A 2 26.58 7.43 -6.09
CA VAL A 2 25.55 8.34 -5.53
C VAL A 2 24.12 7.76 -5.62
N THR A 3 23.94 6.61 -6.28
CA THR A 3 22.59 6.11 -6.63
C THR A 3 21.90 5.31 -5.51
N GLU A 4 22.62 4.88 -4.48
CA GLU A 4 22.06 4.01 -3.42
C GLU A 4 21.21 4.79 -2.40
N ARG A 5 21.64 6.00 -2.00
CA ARG A 5 20.93 6.84 -1.03
C ARG A 5 19.62 7.42 -1.56
N ALA A 6 19.53 7.70 -2.86
CA ALA A 6 18.31 8.24 -3.47
C ALA A 6 17.19 7.18 -3.59
N CYS A 7 17.56 5.89 -3.70
CA CYS A 7 16.58 4.80 -3.73
C CYS A 7 15.93 4.53 -2.36
N LEU A 8 16.56 4.93 -1.25
CA LEU A 8 16.01 4.74 0.09
C LEU A 8 15.12 5.91 0.52
N ALA A 9 15.35 7.11 -0.02
CA ALA A 9 14.63 8.33 0.37
C ALA A 9 13.14 8.37 -0.02
N HIS A 10 12.72 7.49 -0.94
CA HIS A 10 11.34 7.43 -1.43
C HIS A 10 10.61 6.16 -0.96
N LEU A 11 11.24 5.32 -0.14
CA LEU A 11 10.52 4.26 0.56
C LEU A 11 9.65 4.92 1.63
N PRO A 12 8.42 4.43 1.86
CA PRO A 12 7.61 4.93 2.95
C PRO A 12 8.42 4.83 4.25
N HIS A 13 8.43 5.92 5.03
CA HIS A 13 9.26 6.06 6.24
C HIS A 13 8.95 4.98 7.31
N ALA A 14 7.86 4.24 7.13
CA ALA A 14 7.51 3.01 7.85
C ALA A 14 6.98 1.97 6.84
N LEU A 15 7.33 0.70 7.04
CA LEU A 15 6.76 -0.41 6.28
C LEU A 15 5.30 -0.64 6.71
N PRO A 16 4.40 -1.07 5.80
CA PRO A 16 3.05 -1.46 6.16
C PRO A 16 3.05 -2.53 7.25
N ALA A 17 2.12 -2.43 8.21
CA ALA A 17 2.11 -3.31 9.38
C ALA A 17 2.03 -4.81 9.02
N LEU A 18 1.32 -5.17 7.95
CA LEU A 18 1.25 -6.54 7.44
C LEU A 18 2.60 -7.08 6.95
N VAL A 19 3.41 -6.23 6.31
CA VAL A 19 4.76 -6.59 5.85
C VAL A 19 5.70 -6.68 7.04
N ASP A 20 5.51 -5.81 8.03
CA ASP A 20 6.29 -5.82 9.25
C ASP A 20 6.06 -7.10 10.08
N ALA A 21 4.80 -7.42 10.34
CA ALA A 21 4.39 -8.61 11.09
C ALA A 21 4.86 -9.92 10.42
N ALA A 22 4.98 -9.95 9.09
CA ALA A 22 5.47 -11.11 8.35
C ALA A 22 7.00 -11.35 8.49
N GLY A 23 7.73 -10.47 9.19
CA GLY A 23 9.11 -10.67 9.58
C GLY A 23 10.16 -10.14 8.59
N GLU A 24 11.43 -10.24 8.98
CA GLU A 24 12.56 -9.59 8.30
C GLU A 24 12.71 -9.96 6.82
N ARG A 25 12.49 -11.24 6.48
CA ARG A 25 12.57 -11.71 5.11
C ARG A 25 11.50 -11.07 4.22
N ALA A 26 10.28 -10.90 4.74
CA ALA A 26 9.18 -10.26 4.01
C ALA A 26 9.46 -8.77 3.80
N ARG A 27 9.94 -8.08 4.85
CA ARG A 27 10.40 -6.69 4.77
C ARG A 27 11.42 -6.48 3.64
N TRP A 28 12.48 -7.29 3.59
CA TRP A 28 13.48 -7.19 2.53
C TRP A 28 12.92 -7.49 1.14
N ARG A 29 12.10 -8.52 0.99
CA ARG A 29 11.49 -8.88 -0.31
C ARG A 29 10.56 -7.78 -0.82
N PHE A 30 9.80 -7.16 0.07
CA PHE A 30 8.96 -6.01 -0.27
C PHE A 30 9.79 -4.85 -0.81
N LEU A 31 10.87 -4.47 -0.11
CA LEU A 31 11.77 -3.40 -0.55
C LEU A 31 12.51 -3.74 -1.85
N GLU A 32 12.99 -4.97 -1.97
CA GLU A 32 13.71 -5.48 -3.13
C GLU A 32 12.82 -5.48 -4.39
N PHE A 33 11.53 -5.80 -4.25
CA PHE A 33 10.59 -5.73 -5.37
C PHE A 33 10.59 -4.34 -6.02
N PHE A 34 10.44 -3.28 -5.22
CA PHE A 34 10.41 -1.91 -5.74
C PHE A 34 11.76 -1.44 -6.26
N THR A 35 12.85 -1.78 -5.58
CA THR A 35 14.18 -1.25 -5.90
C THR A 35 14.86 -2.00 -7.04
N ALA A 36 14.68 -3.33 -7.14
CA ALA A 36 15.30 -4.16 -8.17
C ALA A 36 14.51 -4.21 -9.48
N HIS A 37 13.17 -4.23 -9.42
CA HIS A 37 12.35 -4.46 -10.61
C HIS A 37 11.77 -3.17 -11.23
N ILE A 38 11.53 -2.13 -10.43
CA ILE A 38 10.90 -0.89 -10.91
C ILE A 38 11.96 0.21 -11.04
N ARG A 39 12.50 0.39 -12.25
CA ARG A 39 13.58 1.38 -12.51
C ARG A 39 13.12 2.83 -12.54
N ASN A 40 11.88 3.09 -12.95
CA ASN A 40 11.35 4.45 -13.00
C ASN A 40 10.98 4.92 -11.57
N PRO A 41 11.64 5.97 -11.03
CA PRO A 41 11.38 6.44 -9.68
C PRO A 41 9.95 6.96 -9.48
N ASN A 42 9.34 7.52 -10.52
CA ASN A 42 7.97 8.02 -10.45
C ASN A 42 6.98 6.86 -10.32
N THR A 43 7.12 5.84 -11.16
CA THR A 43 6.30 4.61 -11.08
C THR A 43 6.52 3.90 -9.75
N ARG A 44 7.77 3.82 -9.28
CA ARG A 44 8.11 3.19 -8.01
C ARG A 44 7.39 3.87 -6.85
N ARG A 45 7.42 5.20 -6.78
CA ARG A 45 6.75 5.99 -5.74
C ARG A 45 5.23 5.83 -5.79
N ALA A 46 4.64 5.88 -6.98
CA ALA A 46 3.21 5.70 -7.15
C ALA A 46 2.78 4.31 -6.64
N TYR A 47 3.45 3.26 -7.11
CA TYR A 47 3.09 1.89 -6.75
C TYR A 47 3.37 1.58 -5.29
N SER A 48 4.48 2.06 -4.71
CA SER A 48 4.74 1.85 -3.28
C SER A 48 3.68 2.52 -2.41
N LYS A 49 3.19 3.69 -2.83
CA LYS A 49 2.11 4.40 -2.14
C LYS A 49 0.78 3.66 -2.26
N ASP A 50 0.42 3.21 -3.46
CA ASP A 50 -0.86 2.54 -3.71
C ASP A 50 -0.91 1.16 -3.03
N ILE A 51 0.18 0.39 -3.08
CA ILE A 51 0.31 -0.89 -2.39
C ILE A 51 0.29 -0.68 -0.86
N GLY A 52 0.94 0.37 -0.34
CA GLY A 52 0.85 0.71 1.08
C GLY A 52 -0.59 0.95 1.53
N GLN A 53 -1.33 1.80 0.81
CA GLN A 53 -2.74 2.09 1.09
C GLN A 53 -3.62 0.82 1.01
N PHE A 54 -3.37 -0.06 0.04
CA PHE A 54 -4.08 -1.34 -0.05
C PHE A 54 -3.83 -2.22 1.18
N LEU A 55 -2.57 -2.33 1.63
CA LEU A 55 -2.23 -3.15 2.79
C LEU A 55 -2.81 -2.59 4.09
N ASP A 56 -2.82 -1.27 4.25
CA ASP A 56 -3.48 -0.61 5.39
C ASP A 56 -5.00 -0.84 5.36
N TRP A 57 -5.61 -0.80 4.16
CA TRP A 57 -7.03 -1.14 4.00
C TRP A 57 -7.30 -2.60 4.35
N CYS A 58 -6.47 -3.55 3.91
CA CYS A 58 -6.59 -4.96 4.31
C CYS A 58 -6.56 -5.12 5.82
N GLN A 59 -5.64 -4.43 6.50
CA GLN A 59 -5.58 -4.45 7.96
C GLN A 59 -6.87 -3.93 8.60
N ALA A 60 -7.44 -2.84 8.06
CA ALA A 60 -8.72 -2.30 8.52
C ALA A 60 -9.91 -3.25 8.28
N GLN A 61 -9.82 -4.15 7.29
CA GLN A 61 -10.80 -5.22 7.04
C GLN A 61 -10.59 -6.47 7.92
N GLY A 62 -9.60 -6.46 8.82
CA GLY A 62 -9.31 -7.58 9.72
C GLY A 62 -8.35 -8.62 9.17
N VAL A 63 -7.63 -8.32 8.08
CA VAL A 63 -6.50 -9.13 7.63
C VAL A 63 -5.34 -8.90 8.60
N HIS A 64 -4.76 -9.97 9.13
CA HIS A 64 -3.67 -9.89 10.10
C HIS A 64 -2.35 -10.47 9.57
N ASP A 65 -2.42 -11.32 8.54
CA ASP A 65 -1.25 -11.91 7.89
C ASP A 65 -1.28 -11.65 6.37
N ILE A 66 -0.12 -11.43 5.76
CA ILE A 66 -0.02 -11.22 4.31
C ILE A 66 -0.47 -12.44 3.49
N THR A 67 -0.43 -13.63 4.08
CA THR A 67 -0.89 -14.89 3.47
C THR A 67 -2.42 -15.00 3.41
N GLU A 68 -3.14 -14.19 4.18
CA GLU A 68 -4.61 -14.08 4.15
C GLU A 68 -5.10 -13.14 3.04
N ILE A 69 -4.18 -12.48 2.31
CA ILE A 69 -4.55 -11.60 1.21
C ILE A 69 -4.98 -12.44 0.01
N HIS A 70 -6.28 -12.35 -0.33
CA HIS A 70 -6.87 -13.02 -1.48
C HIS A 70 -7.23 -12.05 -2.62
N THR A 71 -7.42 -12.59 -3.83
CA THR A 71 -7.89 -11.84 -5.00
C THR A 71 -9.20 -11.09 -4.74
N LEU A 72 -10.04 -11.60 -3.83
CA LEU A 72 -11.28 -10.92 -3.42
C LEU A 72 -10.99 -9.55 -2.78
N HIS A 73 -9.99 -9.45 -1.90
CA HIS A 73 -9.58 -8.18 -1.30
C HIS A 73 -9.16 -7.17 -2.37
N VAL A 74 -8.42 -7.62 -3.38
CA VAL A 74 -8.00 -6.76 -4.50
C VAL A 74 -9.21 -6.28 -5.30
N ALA A 75 -10.13 -7.18 -5.67
CA ALA A 75 -11.33 -6.83 -6.43
C ALA A 75 -12.20 -5.82 -5.68
N THR A 76 -12.47 -6.05 -4.40
CA THR A 76 -13.24 -5.14 -3.55
C THR A 76 -12.54 -3.80 -3.38
N TYR A 77 -11.22 -3.79 -3.19
CA TYR A 77 -10.47 -2.54 -3.06
C TYR A 77 -10.50 -1.72 -4.36
N VAL A 78 -10.33 -2.36 -5.51
CA VAL A 78 -10.44 -1.70 -6.82
C VAL A 78 -11.85 -1.16 -7.04
N GLU A 79 -12.88 -1.94 -6.71
CA GLU A 79 -14.27 -1.49 -6.81
C GLU A 79 -14.55 -0.29 -5.91
N LEU A 80 -14.02 -0.28 -4.67
CA LEU A 80 -14.11 0.85 -3.76
C LEU A 80 -13.45 2.10 -4.38
N LEU A 81 -12.24 1.95 -4.92
CA LEU A 81 -11.58 3.04 -5.62
C LEU A 81 -12.45 3.54 -6.77
N THR A 82 -12.95 2.68 -7.66
CA THR A 82 -13.75 3.13 -8.80
C THR A 82 -15.11 3.71 -8.41
N SER A 83 -15.75 3.18 -7.36
CA SER A 83 -17.08 3.61 -6.90
C SER A 83 -17.03 4.95 -6.16
N SER A 84 -15.93 5.23 -5.46
CA SER A 84 -15.66 6.56 -4.90
C SER A 84 -15.27 7.58 -5.99
N HIS A 85 -14.87 7.13 -7.18
CA HIS A 85 -14.41 7.97 -8.29
C HIS A 85 -15.41 8.03 -9.46
N ALA A 86 -16.67 8.37 -9.18
CA ALA A 86 -17.62 8.81 -10.21
C ALA A 86 -17.25 10.20 -10.79
N ALA A 87 -16.03 10.34 -11.35
CA ALA A 87 -15.56 11.25 -12.39
C ALA A 87 -14.03 11.09 -12.52
N PRO A 88 -13.45 10.95 -13.73
CA PRO A 88 -12.08 10.50 -13.90
C PRO A 88 -11.12 11.68 -13.81
N THR A 89 -10.27 11.75 -12.80
CA THR A 89 -9.00 12.49 -12.93
C THR A 89 -7.97 11.90 -11.98
N ILE A 90 -6.81 11.61 -12.55
CA ILE A 90 -5.57 11.20 -11.90
C ILE A 90 -5.20 12.25 -10.84
N SER A 91 -5.57 12.00 -9.58
CA SER A 91 -4.90 12.51 -8.37
C SER A 91 -5.63 11.95 -7.15
N SER A 92 -4.94 11.11 -6.38
CA SER A 92 -5.35 10.60 -5.06
C SER A 92 -5.90 11.73 -4.16
N PRO A 93 -7.03 11.49 -3.48
CA PRO A 93 -7.06 11.81 -2.05
C PRO A 93 -7.86 10.77 -1.26
N PHE A 94 -7.29 10.22 -0.18
CA PHE A 94 -8.12 9.88 0.97
C PHE A 94 -7.32 9.84 2.27
N HIS A 95 -7.44 10.93 3.02
CA HIS A 95 -7.30 10.98 4.47
C HIS A 95 -8.51 11.80 4.94
N GLU A 96 -9.65 11.17 5.21
CA GLU A 96 -10.68 11.79 6.03
C GLU A 96 -11.68 10.78 6.60
N ALA A 97 -11.92 10.92 7.91
CA ALA A 97 -13.06 10.46 8.69
C ALA A 97 -13.30 8.93 8.88
N GLN A 98 -12.70 8.42 9.96
CA GLN A 98 -13.46 7.61 10.91
C GLN A 98 -14.27 8.52 11.86
N ARG A 99 -15.59 8.41 11.81
CA ARG A 99 -16.63 8.64 12.85
C ARG A 99 -17.94 8.27 12.15
N ASP A 100 -18.71 7.26 12.55
CA ASP A 100 -19.18 6.98 13.89
C ASP A 100 -19.36 5.48 14.18
N THR A 101 -18.73 5.07 15.28
CA THR A 101 -19.32 4.40 16.44
C THR A 101 -20.60 3.58 16.26
N ARG A 102 -20.42 2.28 16.51
CA ARG A 102 -21.38 1.30 17.04
C ARG A 102 -22.62 1.87 17.77
N ALA A 103 -23.71 1.14 17.55
CA ALA A 103 -24.76 0.76 18.50
C ALA A 103 -25.95 1.71 18.70
N ASN A 104 -27.12 1.10 18.50
CA ASN A 104 -28.46 1.40 19.03
C ASN A 104 -29.22 2.58 18.40
#